data_AF-D4BGB5-F1
#
_entry.id   AF-D4BGB5-F1
#
_cell.length_a   1.000
_cell.length_b   1.000
_cell.length_c   1.000
_cell.angle_alpha   90.00
_cell.angle_beta   90.00
_cell.angle_gamma   90.00
#
_symmetry.space_group_name_H-M   'P 1'
#
loop_
_entity.id
_entity.type
_entity.pdbx_description
1 polymer ?
#
loop_
_entity_poly.entity_id
_entity_poly.type
_entity_poly.pdbx_seq_one_letter_code
_entity_poly.pdbx_strand_id
1 'polypeptide(L)'
;MQQSWRGILPCADCEGIETSLFLEKDGTWVMNERYQGVRDEPSSFASYGTWARTADKLVLTDSKGEKSYYRAKGEALEMLDREGNPIESQFNYTLQPVSSSLPVTPMPMRGMYFYMADAAIFTDCATGKRMPVANNAQLERDYLAARAENGQSVLLTLEAHFTLEANPDTGEKVKTLMADKDAKFIPGKGCN
;
A
#
# COMPACT_ATOMS: atom_id res chain seq x y z
N MET A 1 -1.51 -10.06 14.27
CA MET A 1 -0.66 -10.87 13.36
C MET A 1 -0.77 -10.20 11.99
N GLN A 2 0.31 -10.14 11.21
CA GLN A 2 0.19 -9.75 9.80
C GLN A 2 -0.63 -10.84 9.13
N GLN A 3 -1.64 -10.48 8.36
CA GLN A 3 -2.55 -11.44 7.76
C GLN A 3 -2.71 -11.11 6.29
N SER A 4 -2.70 -12.14 5.46
CA SER A 4 -2.92 -12.02 4.02
C SER A 4 -4.11 -12.85 3.58
N TRP A 5 -4.87 -12.32 2.63
CA TRP A 5 -5.99 -13.00 2.00
C TRP A 5 -5.90 -12.87 0.49
N ARG A 6 -6.40 -13.86 -0.25
CA ARG A 6 -6.50 -13.84 -1.71
C ARG A 6 -7.83 -14.43 -2.18
N GLY A 7 -8.34 -13.92 -3.28
CA GLY A 7 -9.52 -14.45 -3.93
C GLY A 7 -9.71 -13.82 -5.31
N ILE A 8 -10.67 -14.33 -6.07
CA ILE A 8 -11.11 -13.71 -7.32
C ILE A 8 -12.46 -13.09 -7.04
N LEU A 9 -12.51 -11.76 -7.05
CA LEU A 9 -13.75 -11.01 -6.87
C LEU A 9 -14.47 -10.83 -8.20
N PRO A 10 -15.81 -10.73 -8.20
CA PRO A 10 -16.59 -10.60 -9.43
C PRO A 10 -16.32 -9.25 -10.11
N CYS A 11 -16.27 -9.28 -11.44
CA CYS A 11 -15.99 -8.13 -12.29
C CYS A 11 -17.18 -7.90 -13.23
N ALA A 12 -17.53 -6.64 -13.49
CA ALA A 12 -18.70 -6.33 -14.32
C ALA A 12 -18.45 -6.58 -15.82
N ASP A 13 -17.21 -6.37 -16.26
CA ASP A 13 -16.78 -6.34 -17.66
C ASP A 13 -15.51 -7.15 -17.92
N CYS A 14 -15.10 -7.99 -16.97
CA CYS A 14 -13.93 -8.84 -17.07
C CYS A 14 -14.19 -10.23 -16.44
N GLU A 15 -13.28 -11.17 -16.60
CA GLU A 15 -13.47 -12.55 -16.12
C GLU A 15 -13.47 -12.64 -14.58
N GLY A 16 -12.81 -11.68 -13.92
CA GLY A 16 -12.68 -11.59 -12.47
C GLY A 16 -11.53 -10.68 -12.08
N ILE A 17 -11.50 -10.29 -10.81
CA ILE A 17 -10.44 -9.46 -10.23
C ILE A 17 -9.68 -10.31 -9.21
N GLU A 18 -8.50 -10.78 -9.60
CA GLU A 18 -7.62 -11.46 -8.67
C GLU A 18 -7.09 -10.45 -7.64
N THR A 19 -7.57 -10.59 -6.41
CA THR A 19 -7.36 -9.65 -5.32
C THR A 19 -6.50 -10.29 -4.25
N SER A 20 -5.42 -9.63 -3.86
CA SER A 20 -4.58 -10.00 -2.71
C SER A 20 -4.54 -8.85 -1.71
N LEU A 21 -4.98 -9.10 -0.48
CA LEU A 21 -5.06 -8.11 0.60
C LEU A 21 -4.10 -8.48 1.74
N PHE A 22 -3.32 -7.51 2.20
CA PHE A 22 -2.37 -7.63 3.29
C PHE A 22 -2.72 -6.62 4.38
N LEU A 23 -3.02 -7.09 5.59
CA LEU A 23 -3.23 -6.23 6.76
C LEU A 23 -2.00 -6.24 7.65
N GLU A 24 -1.44 -5.06 7.85
CA GLU A 24 -0.29 -4.84 8.71
C GLU A 24 -0.70 -4.56 10.15
N LYS A 25 0.15 -4.98 11.09
CA LYS A 25 -0.05 -4.71 12.53
C LYS A 25 -0.02 -3.22 12.87
N ASP A 26 0.59 -2.39 12.03
CA ASP A 26 0.70 -0.95 12.22
C ASP A 26 -0.60 -0.19 11.88
N GLY A 27 -1.66 -0.89 11.45
CA GLY A 27 -2.93 -0.28 11.04
C GLY A 27 -2.99 0.13 9.57
N THR A 28 -1.99 -0.25 8.76
CA THR A 28 -2.01 -0.06 7.30
C THR A 28 -2.32 -1.35 6.56
N TRP A 29 -2.73 -1.22 5.31
CA TRP A 29 -2.96 -2.34 4.42
C TRP A 29 -2.36 -2.08 3.05
N VAL A 30 -2.11 -3.16 2.32
CA VAL A 30 -1.70 -3.15 0.92
C VAL A 30 -2.59 -4.12 0.17
N MET A 31 -3.09 -3.72 -1.00
CA MET A 31 -3.89 -4.57 -1.87
C MET A 31 -3.29 -4.57 -3.27
N ASN A 32 -3.38 -5.71 -3.93
CA ASN A 32 -3.08 -5.83 -5.35
C ASN A 32 -4.26 -6.48 -6.06
N GLU A 33 -4.70 -5.85 -7.14
CA GLU A 33 -5.84 -6.25 -7.96
C GLU A 33 -5.37 -6.45 -9.39
N ARG A 34 -5.57 -7.66 -9.93
CA ARG A 34 -5.30 -8.00 -11.32
C ARG A 34 -6.60 -8.34 -12.04
N TYR A 35 -6.94 -7.54 -13.03
CA TYR A 35 -8.11 -7.74 -13.88
C TYR A 35 -7.82 -8.84 -14.89
N GLN A 36 -8.67 -9.87 -14.93
CA GLN A 36 -8.51 -11.04 -15.80
C GLN A 36 -9.31 -10.88 -17.10
N GLY A 37 -8.75 -11.32 -18.22
CA GLY A 37 -9.42 -11.26 -19.52
C GLY A 37 -9.47 -9.87 -20.16
N VAL A 38 -8.72 -8.89 -19.62
CA VAL A 38 -8.60 -7.54 -20.22
C VAL A 38 -7.51 -7.52 -21.29
N ARG A 39 -7.72 -6.69 -22.32
CA ARG A 39 -6.74 -6.51 -23.42
C ARG A 39 -5.78 -5.35 -23.18
N ASP A 40 -6.19 -4.39 -22.37
CA ASP A 40 -5.43 -3.18 -22.10
C ASP A 40 -4.51 -3.38 -20.89
N GLU A 41 -3.28 -2.87 -21.01
CA GLU A 41 -2.29 -2.84 -19.94
C GLU A 41 -2.12 -1.41 -19.40
N PRO A 42 -1.80 -1.21 -18.11
CA PRO A 42 -1.55 -2.25 -17.11
C PRO A 42 -2.83 -2.97 -16.66
N SER A 43 -2.77 -4.29 -16.52
CA SER A 43 -3.88 -5.12 -16.02
C SER A 43 -3.84 -5.33 -14.50
N SER A 44 -2.78 -4.87 -13.82
CA SER A 44 -2.56 -5.03 -12.38
C SER A 44 -2.30 -3.70 -11.70
N PHE A 45 -2.96 -3.48 -10.57
CA PHE A 45 -2.91 -2.23 -9.80
C PHE A 45 -2.73 -2.53 -8.33
N ALA A 46 -1.87 -1.77 -7.66
CA ALA A 46 -1.75 -1.79 -6.22
C ALA A 46 -2.32 -0.53 -5.59
N SER A 47 -2.86 -0.71 -4.39
CA SER A 47 -3.37 0.34 -3.53
C SER A 47 -2.97 0.06 -2.09
N TYR A 48 -3.00 1.10 -1.26
CA TYR A 48 -2.65 1.01 0.16
C TYR A 48 -3.45 2.05 0.93
N GLY A 49 -3.46 1.90 2.25
CA GLY A 49 -4.06 2.89 3.13
C GLY A 49 -4.10 2.44 4.58
N THR A 50 -5.12 2.89 5.30
CA THR A 50 -5.35 2.52 6.70
C THR A 50 -6.54 1.58 6.84
N TRP A 51 -6.49 0.69 7.82
CA TRP A 51 -7.63 -0.15 8.16
C TRP A 51 -8.07 0.09 9.60
N ALA A 52 -9.37 -0.04 9.81
CA ALA A 52 -9.99 -0.03 11.12
C ALA A 52 -10.93 -1.23 11.25
N ARG A 53 -10.99 -1.82 12.44
CA ARG A 53 -11.92 -2.91 12.74
C ARG A 53 -12.95 -2.43 13.76
N THR A 54 -14.22 -2.56 13.43
CA THR A 54 -15.34 -2.39 14.35
C THR A 54 -15.77 -3.76 14.88
N ALA A 55 -16.83 -3.81 15.69
CA ALA A 55 -17.40 -5.08 16.16
C ALA A 55 -17.80 -6.00 14.99
N ASP A 56 -18.32 -5.41 13.91
CA ASP A 56 -18.95 -6.18 12.82
C ASP A 56 -18.17 -6.13 11.50
N LYS A 57 -17.34 -5.10 11.28
CA LYS A 57 -16.77 -4.81 9.96
C LYS A 57 -15.28 -4.47 10.05
N LEU A 58 -14.57 -4.85 9.00
CA LEU A 58 -13.26 -4.33 8.63
C LEU A 58 -13.48 -3.23 7.59
N VAL A 59 -12.98 -2.03 7.88
CA VAL A 59 -13.05 -0.87 6.99
C VAL A 59 -11.64 -0.61 6.46
N LEU A 60 -11.46 -0.67 5.15
CA LEU A 60 -10.25 -0.22 4.47
C LEU A 60 -10.50 1.18 3.95
N THR A 61 -9.61 2.11 4.25
CA THR A 61 -9.59 3.47 3.68
C THR A 61 -8.30 3.63 2.90
N ASP A 62 -8.40 3.83 1.59
CA ASP A 62 -7.23 3.93 0.71
C ASP A 62 -6.52 5.29 0.83
N SER A 63 -5.43 5.46 0.10
CA SER A 63 -4.63 6.68 0.11
C SER A 63 -5.34 7.92 -0.46
N LYS A 64 -6.48 7.72 -1.12
CA LYS A 64 -7.35 8.77 -1.66
C LYS A 64 -8.57 9.06 -0.76
N GLY A 65 -8.76 8.25 0.29
CA GLY A 65 -9.87 8.35 1.24
C GLY A 65 -11.10 7.50 0.88
N GLU A 66 -11.04 6.72 -0.19
CA GLU A 66 -12.12 5.82 -0.59
C GLU A 66 -12.20 4.62 0.35
N LYS A 67 -13.43 4.14 0.58
CA LYS A 67 -13.70 3.08 1.56
C LYS A 67 -14.17 1.79 0.92
N SER A 68 -13.62 0.69 1.43
CA SER A 68 -14.10 -0.66 1.15
C SER A 68 -14.39 -1.39 2.46
N TYR A 69 -15.41 -2.24 2.44
CA TYR A 69 -15.93 -2.88 3.63
C TYR A 69 -15.85 -4.39 3.49
N TYR A 70 -15.41 -5.05 4.55
CA TYR A 70 -15.36 -6.50 4.66
C TYR A 70 -15.93 -6.92 6.01
N ARG A 71 -16.37 -8.18 6.12
CA ARG A 71 -16.60 -8.83 7.41
C ARG A 71 -15.85 -10.15 7.48
N ALA A 72 -15.50 -10.54 8.70
CA ALA A 72 -14.93 -11.86 8.93
C ALA A 72 -16.02 -12.93 8.75
N LYS A 73 -15.70 -13.98 7.99
CA LYS A 73 -16.54 -15.17 7.79
C LYS A 73 -15.68 -16.40 8.08
N GLY A 74 -15.60 -16.77 9.36
CA GLY A 74 -14.54 -17.67 9.83
C GLY A 74 -13.18 -17.01 9.69
N GLU A 75 -12.24 -17.69 9.03
CA GLU A 75 -10.91 -17.13 8.71
C GLU A 75 -10.89 -16.34 7.38
N ALA A 76 -11.95 -16.40 6.59
CA ALA A 76 -12.09 -15.66 5.33
C ALA A 76 -12.60 -14.24 5.56
N LEU A 77 -12.41 -13.38 4.57
CA LEU A 77 -13.00 -12.05 4.49
C LEU A 77 -14.07 -12.03 3.40
N GLU A 78 -15.28 -11.62 3.74
CA GLU A 78 -16.36 -11.40 2.76
C GLU A 78 -16.51 -9.91 2.50
N MET A 79 -16.42 -9.51 1.24
CA MET A 79 -16.63 -8.13 0.80
C MET A 79 -18.10 -7.75 0.97
N LEU A 80 -18.32 -6.51 1.40
CA LEU A 80 -19.62 -5.89 1.62
C LEU A 80 -19.84 -4.80 0.57
N ASP A 81 -21.08 -4.33 0.45
CA ASP A 81 -21.41 -3.20 -0.42
C ASP A 81 -20.81 -1.87 0.08
N ARG A 82 -21.10 -0.77 -0.61
CA ARG A 82 -20.57 0.57 -0.31
C ARG A 82 -21.11 1.17 0.99
N GLU A 83 -22.25 0.67 1.45
CA GLU A 83 -22.90 1.00 2.72
C GLU A 83 -22.44 0.04 3.84
N GLY A 84 -21.67 -1.00 3.48
CA GLY A 84 -21.17 -2.05 4.34
C GLY A 84 -22.22 -3.11 4.69
N ASN A 85 -23.26 -3.31 3.90
CA ASN A 85 -24.20 -4.42 4.07
C ASN A 85 -23.73 -5.66 3.28
N PRO A 86 -24.22 -6.86 3.64
CA PRO A 86 -23.93 -8.07 2.87
C PRO A 86 -24.41 -7.93 1.42
N ILE A 87 -23.58 -8.36 0.47
CA ILE A 87 -23.95 -8.38 -0.95
C ILE A 87 -24.81 -9.61 -1.21
N GLU A 88 -26.06 -9.41 -1.63
CA GLU A 88 -26.96 -10.48 -2.07
C GLU A 88 -26.71 -10.80 -3.55
N SER A 89 -25.92 -11.84 -3.82
CA SER A 89 -25.56 -12.25 -5.17
C SER A 89 -25.25 -13.74 -5.22
N GLN A 90 -25.36 -14.34 -6.41
CA GLN A 90 -24.89 -15.70 -6.68
C GLN A 90 -23.36 -15.79 -6.81
N PHE A 91 -22.68 -14.64 -6.97
CA PHE A 91 -21.24 -14.60 -7.13
C PHE A 91 -20.49 -14.66 -5.79
N ASN A 92 -19.24 -15.12 -5.84
CA ASN A 92 -18.41 -15.25 -4.66
C ASN A 92 -17.64 -13.94 -4.37
N TYR A 93 -17.90 -13.34 -3.21
CA TYR A 93 -17.25 -12.12 -2.73
C TYR A 93 -16.28 -12.38 -1.58
N THR A 94 -15.67 -13.57 -1.52
CA THR A 94 -14.80 -13.98 -0.41
C THR A 94 -13.32 -14.04 -0.78
N LEU A 95 -12.48 -13.56 0.13
CA LEU A 95 -11.02 -13.72 0.12
C LEU A 95 -10.64 -14.76 1.17
N GLN A 96 -9.87 -15.76 0.76
CA GLN A 96 -9.41 -16.85 1.62
C GLN A 96 -8.06 -16.50 2.26
N PRO A 97 -7.80 -16.91 3.52
CA PRO A 97 -6.53 -16.66 4.17
C PRO A 97 -5.40 -17.38 3.42
N VAL A 98 -4.28 -16.70 3.25
CA VAL A 98 -3.08 -17.24 2.59
C VAL A 98 -1.84 -16.81 3.36
N SER A 99 -0.71 -17.47 3.11
CA SER A 99 0.61 -16.98 3.47
C SER A 99 1.30 -16.50 2.20
N SER A 100 1.40 -15.18 2.00
CA SER A 100 2.01 -14.58 0.80
C SER A 100 2.94 -13.43 1.16
N SER A 101 3.85 -13.09 0.25
CA SER A 101 4.70 -11.90 0.35
C SER A 101 3.94 -10.65 -0.09
N LEU A 102 4.40 -9.48 0.35
CA LEU A 102 3.87 -8.19 -0.10
C LEU A 102 3.90 -8.09 -1.63
N PRO A 103 2.91 -7.39 -2.23
CA PRO A 103 2.88 -7.17 -3.66
C PRO A 103 4.00 -6.21 -4.07
N VAL A 104 4.62 -6.51 -5.21
CA VAL A 104 5.70 -5.70 -5.82
C VAL A 104 5.20 -4.81 -6.95
N THR A 105 3.88 -4.73 -7.12
CA THR A 105 3.25 -3.85 -8.11
C THR A 105 3.47 -2.40 -7.69
N PRO A 106 4.11 -1.56 -8.54
CA PRO A 106 4.31 -0.14 -8.22
C PRO A 106 2.97 0.59 -8.07
N MET A 107 2.95 1.54 -7.14
CA MET A 107 1.79 2.39 -6.88
C MET A 107 2.24 3.82 -6.61
N PRO A 108 1.42 4.82 -6.98
CA PRO A 108 1.74 6.21 -6.73
C PRO A 108 1.72 6.51 -5.24
N MET A 109 2.82 7.05 -4.74
CA MET A 109 2.99 7.42 -3.35
C MET A 109 3.43 8.89 -3.24
N ARG A 110 3.03 9.52 -2.14
CA ARG A 110 3.35 10.91 -1.85
C ARG A 110 3.64 11.06 -0.36
N GLY A 111 4.79 11.62 -0.03
CA GLY A 111 5.24 11.67 1.36
C GLY A 111 6.44 12.57 1.56
N MET A 112 6.75 12.84 2.82
CA MET A 112 7.93 13.60 3.20
C MET A 112 9.13 12.66 3.26
N TYR A 113 10.11 12.88 2.39
CA TYR A 113 11.35 12.12 2.35
C TYR A 113 12.44 12.84 3.14
N PHE A 114 13.20 12.08 3.88
CA PHE A 114 14.28 12.55 4.72
C PHE A 114 15.44 11.55 4.68
N TYR A 115 16.66 12.03 4.48
CA TYR A 115 17.85 11.18 4.44
C TYR A 115 18.98 11.78 5.28
N MET A 116 19.52 10.95 6.19
CA MET A 116 20.67 11.28 7.01
C MET A 116 21.43 10.01 7.42
N ALA A 117 22.75 10.11 7.54
CA ALA A 117 23.62 9.03 8.03
C ALA A 117 23.33 7.67 7.35
N ASP A 118 23.29 7.66 6.01
CA ASP A 118 23.05 6.48 5.18
C ASP A 118 21.68 5.79 5.39
N ALA A 119 20.72 6.49 6.00
CA ALA A 119 19.36 6.01 6.21
C ALA A 119 18.33 7.00 5.66
N ALA A 120 17.45 6.48 4.78
CA ALA A 120 16.33 7.23 4.24
C ALA A 120 15.02 6.83 4.93
N ILE A 121 14.21 7.82 5.25
CA ILE A 121 12.87 7.67 5.83
C ILE A 121 11.86 8.38 4.94
N PHE A 122 10.76 7.69 4.67
CA PHE A 122 9.59 8.25 4.02
C PHE A 122 8.43 8.32 5.01
N THR A 123 7.82 9.50 5.11
CA THR A 123 6.61 9.72 5.91
C THR A 123 5.44 9.89 4.95
N ASP A 124 4.62 8.86 4.82
CA ASP A 124 3.51 8.84 3.89
C ASP A 124 2.44 9.90 4.24
N CYS A 125 1.99 10.67 3.25
CA CYS A 125 1.03 11.74 3.47
C CYS A 125 -0.38 11.22 3.76
N ALA A 126 -0.76 10.05 3.24
CA ALA A 126 -2.12 9.54 3.38
C ALA A 126 -2.36 8.86 4.73
N THR A 127 -1.38 8.09 5.21
CA THR A 127 -1.46 7.29 6.43
C THR A 127 -0.70 7.91 7.61
N GLY A 128 0.17 8.88 7.35
CA GLY A 128 1.09 9.46 8.34
C GLY A 128 2.19 8.49 8.81
N LYS A 129 2.30 7.30 8.21
CA LYS A 129 3.27 6.29 8.64
C LYS A 129 4.67 6.62 8.15
N ARG A 130 5.63 6.40 9.04
CA ARG A 130 7.06 6.51 8.76
C ARG A 130 7.61 5.12 8.46
N MET A 131 8.36 4.99 7.39
CA MET A 131 8.97 3.74 6.97
C MET A 131 10.37 4.00 6.39
N PRO A 132 11.29 3.03 6.52
CA PRO A 132 12.56 3.09 5.80
C PRO A 132 12.32 3.07 4.29
N VAL A 133 13.22 3.71 3.55
CA VAL A 133 13.31 3.60 2.08
C VAL A 133 14.54 2.77 1.76
N ALA A 134 14.40 1.85 0.81
CA ALA A 134 15.51 1.04 0.33
C ALA A 134 16.60 1.96 -0.25
N ASN A 135 17.86 1.59 -0.04
CA ASN A 135 19.00 2.40 -0.45
C ASN A 135 18.96 2.68 -1.96
N ASN A 136 19.06 3.95 -2.33
CA ASN A 136 18.99 4.39 -3.72
C ASN A 136 19.82 5.66 -3.88
N ALA A 137 21.06 5.48 -4.33
CA ALA A 137 22.03 6.56 -4.45
C ALA A 137 21.57 7.70 -5.37
N GLN A 138 20.72 7.44 -6.37
CA GLN A 138 20.18 8.49 -7.24
C GLN A 138 19.14 9.32 -6.49
N LEU A 139 18.18 8.64 -5.84
CA LEU A 139 17.15 9.30 -5.04
C LEU A 139 17.75 10.14 -3.90
N GLU A 140 18.79 9.62 -3.24
CA GLU A 140 19.54 10.32 -2.20
C GLU A 140 20.21 11.59 -2.76
N ARG A 141 20.90 11.50 -3.91
CA ARG A 141 21.50 12.68 -4.57
C ARG A 141 20.45 13.73 -4.93
N ASP A 142 19.32 13.30 -5.48
CA ASP A 142 18.24 14.20 -5.88
C ASP A 142 17.60 14.90 -4.67
N TYR A 143 17.46 14.19 -3.53
CA TYR A 143 17.05 14.79 -2.27
C TYR A 143 18.06 15.85 -1.78
N LEU A 144 19.36 15.53 -1.80
CA LEU A 144 20.41 16.45 -1.36
C LEU A 144 20.45 17.73 -2.21
N ALA A 145 20.13 17.63 -3.50
CA ALA A 145 20.01 18.78 -4.39
C ALA A 145 18.73 19.60 -4.17
N ALA A 146 17.65 18.96 -3.70
CA ALA A 146 16.34 19.58 -3.52
C ALA A 146 16.14 20.24 -2.14
N ARG A 147 16.85 19.78 -1.09
CA ARG A 147 16.70 20.32 0.27
C ARG A 147 17.34 21.72 0.39
N ALA A 148 16.69 22.62 1.11
CA ALA A 148 17.26 23.95 1.38
C ALA A 148 18.23 23.92 2.57
N GLU A 149 17.91 23.15 3.60
CA GLU A 149 18.70 23.06 4.83
C GLU A 149 19.02 21.60 5.19
N ASN A 150 20.13 21.41 5.90
CA ASN A 150 20.47 20.12 6.49
C ASN A 150 19.39 19.72 7.50
N GLY A 151 18.93 18.48 7.44
CA GLY A 151 17.90 18.02 8.37
C GLY A 151 16.46 18.23 7.87
N GLN A 152 16.25 18.95 6.75
CA GLN A 152 14.91 19.26 6.25
C GLN A 152 14.33 18.10 5.43
N SER A 153 13.09 17.69 5.72
CA SER A 153 12.35 16.77 4.85
C SER A 153 11.83 17.49 3.61
N VAL A 154 11.86 16.82 2.45
CA VAL A 154 11.34 17.35 1.19
C VAL A 154 10.19 16.47 0.72
N LEU A 155 9.10 17.08 0.23
CA LEU A 155 7.99 16.33 -0.35
C LEU A 155 8.48 15.56 -1.57
N LEU A 156 8.16 14.27 -1.63
CA LEU A 156 8.50 13.36 -2.71
C LEU A 156 7.21 12.75 -3.25
N THR A 157 7.07 12.74 -4.58
CA THR A 157 6.10 11.92 -5.30
C THR A 157 6.84 10.90 -6.14
N LEU A 158 6.39 9.65 -6.16
CA LEU A 158 7.04 8.56 -6.89
C LEU A 158 6.06 7.41 -7.14
N GLU A 159 6.40 6.52 -8.07
CA GLU A 159 5.88 5.15 -8.05
C GLU A 159 6.81 4.28 -7.21
N ALA A 160 6.23 3.50 -6.31
CA ALA A 160 6.95 2.64 -5.39
C ALA A 160 6.12 1.42 -5.00
N HIS A 161 6.78 0.38 -4.48
CA HIS A 161 6.14 -0.76 -3.85
C HIS A 161 6.72 -1.02 -2.47
N PHE A 162 6.06 -1.88 -1.69
CA PHE A 162 6.56 -2.31 -0.39
C PHE A 162 7.31 -3.63 -0.50
N THR A 163 8.43 -3.72 0.19
CA THR A 163 9.22 -4.94 0.37
C THR A 163 9.53 -5.18 1.85
N LEU A 164 10.08 -6.34 2.17
CA LEU A 164 10.58 -6.66 3.51
C LEU A 164 12.11 -6.72 3.47
N GLU A 165 12.77 -5.72 4.05
CA GLU A 165 14.23 -5.70 4.18
C GLU A 165 14.65 -5.93 5.62
N ALA A 166 15.81 -6.55 5.81
CA ALA A 166 16.39 -6.69 7.14
C ALA A 166 16.88 -5.31 7.60
N ASN A 167 16.42 -4.87 8.77
CA ASN A 167 16.95 -3.70 9.43
C ASN A 167 18.45 -3.93 9.72
N PRO A 168 19.36 -3.02 9.32
CA PRO A 168 20.81 -3.23 9.45
C PRO A 168 21.30 -3.44 10.89
N ASP A 169 20.62 -2.84 11.88
CA ASP A 169 21.03 -2.89 13.28
C ASP A 169 20.49 -4.13 14.01
N THR A 170 19.27 -4.54 13.70
CA THR A 170 18.53 -5.59 14.43
C THR A 170 18.38 -6.90 13.66
N GLY A 171 18.55 -6.87 12.33
CA GLY A 171 18.27 -7.98 11.43
C GLY A 171 16.77 -8.30 11.25
N GLU A 172 15.88 -7.60 11.96
CA GLU A 172 14.44 -7.82 11.84
C GLU A 172 13.95 -7.39 10.46
N LYS A 173 13.09 -8.20 9.84
CA LYS A 173 12.45 -7.82 8.57
C LYS A 173 11.44 -6.70 8.83
N VAL A 174 11.72 -5.52 8.29
CA VAL A 174 10.86 -4.34 8.37
C VAL A 174 10.29 -4.03 6.99
N LYS A 175 9.07 -3.50 6.98
CA LYS A 175 8.44 -3.02 5.75
C LYS A 175 9.19 -1.78 5.26
N THR A 176 9.72 -1.88 4.05
CA THR A 176 10.57 -0.87 3.42
C THR A 176 9.93 -0.42 2.12
N LEU A 177 9.99 0.88 1.85
CA LEU A 177 9.56 1.47 0.59
C LEU A 177 10.66 1.29 -0.46
N MET A 178 10.36 0.61 -1.57
CA MET A 178 11.24 0.51 -2.72
C MET A 178 10.78 1.50 -3.80
N ALA A 179 11.65 2.43 -4.17
CA ALA A 179 11.35 3.38 -5.25
C ALA A 179 11.49 2.69 -6.61
N ASP A 180 10.42 2.73 -7.42
CA ASP A 180 10.42 2.12 -8.76
C ASP A 180 10.77 3.14 -9.84
N LYS A 181 9.97 4.21 -9.99
CA LYS A 181 10.17 5.25 -11.03
C LYS A 181 9.44 6.55 -10.70
N ASP A 182 9.57 7.53 -11.59
CA ASP A 182 8.86 8.82 -11.55
C ASP A 182 9.07 9.61 -10.24
N ALA A 183 10.20 9.39 -9.58
CA ALA A 183 10.59 10.09 -8.37
C ALA A 183 10.82 11.58 -8.65
N LYS A 184 10.09 12.43 -7.92
CA LYS A 184 10.17 13.89 -8.04
C LYS A 184 10.07 14.55 -6.68
N PHE A 185 11.13 15.28 -6.32
CA PHE A 185 11.13 16.14 -5.14
C PHE A 185 10.47 17.48 -5.42
N ILE A 186 9.71 17.98 -4.44
CA ILE A 186 8.95 19.23 -4.52
C ILE A 186 9.32 20.08 -3.29
N PRO A 187 10.38 20.90 -3.37
CA PRO A 187 10.83 21.75 -2.27
C PRO A 187 9.76 22.74 -1.81
N GLY A 188 9.75 23.06 -0.51
CA GLY A 188 8.85 24.07 0.08
C GLY A 188 7.37 23.66 0.13
N LYS A 189 7.02 22.43 -0.25
CA LYS A 189 5.68 21.86 -0.10
C LYS A 189 5.66 20.83 1.03
N GLY A 190 4.51 20.75 1.71
CA GLY A 190 4.21 19.69 2.67
C GLY A 190 3.14 18.75 2.12
N CYS A 191 2.61 17.88 2.97
CA CYS A 191 1.51 16.99 2.62
C CYS A 191 0.18 17.71 2.37
N ASN A 192 0.02 18.93 2.92
CA ASN A 192 -1.17 19.77 2.78
C ASN A 192 -1.22 20.51 1.44
#